data_AF-A0A2W6E014-F1
#
_entry.id   AF-A0A2W6E014-F1
#
_cell.length_a   1.000
_cell.length_b   1.000
_cell.length_c   1.000
_cell.angle_alpha   90.00
_cell.angle_beta   90.00
_cell.angle_gamma   90.00
#
_symmetry.space_group_name_H-M   'P 1'
#
loop_
_entity.id
_entity.type
_entity.pdbx_description
1 polymer ?
#
loop_
_entity_poly.entity_id
_entity_poly.type
_entity_poly.pdbx_seq_one_letter_code
_entity_poly.pdbx_strand_id
1 'polypeptide(L)'
;MLVRRDLGHADRGQVVHGAGVHPHDVSQVLDSFGIAVRAGHHCTEPAHARFGVTASTRVSFYLYTTPGEIDVLADGIEHVKKFFRGG
;
A
#
# COMPACT_ATOMS: atom_id res chain seq x y z
N MET A 1 2.78 -7.13 0.20
CA MET A 1 4.15 -6.84 -0.19
C MET A 1 4.75 -8.13 -0.68
N LEU A 2 4.63 -8.30 -1.98
CA LEU A 2 5.29 -9.37 -2.69
C LEU A 2 6.26 -8.61 -3.58
N VAL A 3 7.43 -8.23 -3.05
CA VAL A 3 8.54 -7.84 -3.94
C VAL A 3 8.80 -9.09 -4.75
N ARG A 4 8.49 -9.04 -6.05
CA ARG A 4 8.30 -10.18 -6.96
C ARG A 4 9.10 -11.45 -6.58
N ARG A 5 8.47 -12.41 -5.89
CA ARG A 5 8.53 -13.90 -6.08
C ARG A 5 7.59 -14.66 -5.12
N ASP A 6 6.81 -15.57 -5.71
CA ASP A 6 5.94 -16.68 -5.26
C ASP A 6 5.47 -16.95 -3.80
N LEU A 7 4.16 -17.29 -3.71
CA LEU A 7 3.39 -18.23 -2.85
C LEU A 7 3.37 -18.12 -1.29
N GLY A 8 2.15 -18.04 -0.71
CA GLY A 8 1.82 -18.52 0.66
C GLY A 8 0.96 -17.59 1.54
N HIS A 9 -0.02 -18.14 2.27
CA HIS A 9 -1.19 -17.47 2.89
C HIS A 9 -1.10 -17.18 4.41
N ALA A 10 -1.23 -15.90 4.82
CA ALA A 10 -1.91 -15.35 6.03
C ALA A 10 -1.62 -13.84 6.14
N ASP A 11 -2.57 -13.01 5.71
CA ASP A 11 -2.43 -11.58 5.48
C ASP A 11 -2.57 -10.75 6.78
N ARG A 12 -1.48 -10.24 7.35
CA ARG A 12 -1.52 -9.11 8.30
C ARG A 12 -1.09 -7.85 7.57
N GLY A 13 -2.05 -7.20 6.90
CA GLY A 13 -1.79 -5.99 6.12
C GLY A 13 -1.93 -4.70 6.90
N GLN A 14 -0.96 -3.79 6.74
CA GLN A 14 -1.09 -2.38 7.12
C GLN A 14 -1.82 -1.62 6.00
N VAL A 15 -2.85 -0.85 6.38
CA VAL A 15 -3.62 0.01 5.47
C VAL A 15 -3.03 1.41 5.55
N VAL A 16 -2.58 1.95 4.42
CA VAL A 16 -2.07 3.31 4.32
C VAL A 16 -3.17 4.17 3.70
N HIS A 17 -3.70 5.10 4.48
CA HIS A 17 -4.62 6.14 3.98
C HIS A 17 -3.81 7.43 3.77
N GLY A 18 -3.54 7.77 2.51
CA GLY A 18 -2.93 9.03 2.13
C GLY A 18 -3.99 10.14 2.11
N ALA A 19 -3.98 11.04 3.09
CA ALA A 19 -4.88 12.20 3.07
C ALA A 19 -4.63 13.04 1.80
N GLY A 20 -5.61 13.09 0.91
CA GLY A 20 -5.59 13.90 -0.32
C GLY A 20 -4.96 13.25 -1.56
N VAL A 21 -4.51 12.00 -1.50
CA VAL A 21 -3.93 11.29 -2.66
C VAL A 21 -4.80 10.08 -3.00
N HIS A 22 -5.16 9.92 -4.27
CA HIS A 22 -5.98 8.79 -4.69
C HIS A 22 -5.19 7.48 -4.54
N PRO A 23 -5.76 6.41 -3.95
CA PRO A 23 -5.04 5.17 -3.67
C PRO A 23 -4.39 4.50 -4.90
N HIS A 24 -4.96 4.69 -6.09
CA HIS A 24 -4.37 4.17 -7.32
C HIS A 24 -3.07 4.90 -7.68
N ASP A 25 -2.98 6.20 -7.46
CA ASP A 25 -1.77 6.98 -7.76
C ASP A 25 -0.63 6.59 -6.81
N VAL A 26 -0.96 6.40 -5.52
CA VAL A 26 -0.04 5.83 -4.53
C VAL A 26 0.49 4.48 -5.00
N SER A 27 -0.40 3.60 -5.50
CA SER A 27 0.00 2.27 -5.97
C SER A 27 0.90 2.32 -7.20
N GLN A 28 0.66 3.24 -8.13
CA GLN A 28 1.49 3.42 -9.31
C GLN A 28 2.88 3.92 -8.97
N VAL A 29 2.98 4.89 -8.04
CA VAL A 29 4.28 5.37 -7.58
C VAL A 29 5.03 4.24 -6.88
N LEU A 30 4.40 3.53 -5.94
CA LEU A 30 5.07 2.42 -5.23
C LEU A 30 5.48 1.26 -6.16
N ASP A 31 4.72 0.98 -7.22
CA ASP A 31 5.09 -0.02 -8.24
C ASP A 31 6.39 0.36 -8.95
N SER A 32 6.64 1.66 -9.18
CA SER A 32 7.91 2.14 -9.76
C SER A 32 9.14 1.91 -8.85
N PHE A 33 8.92 1.73 -7.55
CA PHE A 33 9.95 1.32 -6.57
C PHE A 33 10.04 -0.22 -6.43
N GLY A 34 9.30 -0.99 -7.24
CA GLY A 34 9.23 -2.44 -7.15
C GLY A 34 8.38 -2.96 -5.98
N ILE A 35 7.55 -2.10 -5.38
CA ILE A 35 6.75 -2.41 -4.19
C ILE A 35 5.32 -2.76 -4.62
N ALA A 36 4.97 -4.05 -4.56
CA ALA A 36 3.62 -4.49 -4.88
C ALA A 36 2.64 -4.21 -3.74
N VAL A 37 1.64 -3.36 -4.02
CA VAL A 37 0.51 -3.00 -3.14
C VAL A 37 -0.82 -3.18 -3.87
N ARG A 38 -1.93 -3.13 -3.13
CA ARG A 38 -3.29 -3.10 -3.72
C ARG A 38 -3.95 -1.76 -3.45
N ALA A 39 -4.66 -1.22 -4.44
CA ALA A 39 -5.53 -0.05 -4.28
C ALA A 39 -7.00 -0.45 -4.46
N GLY A 40 -7.91 0.22 -3.76
CA GLY A 40 -9.36 0.09 -3.93
C GLY A 40 -10.10 -0.21 -2.62
N HIS A 41 -11.32 -0.73 -2.73
CA HIS A 41 -12.16 -1.08 -1.58
C HIS A 41 -11.87 -2.48 -1.01
N HIS A 42 -10.98 -3.25 -1.64
CA HIS A 42 -10.52 -4.58 -1.18
C HIS A 42 -11.64 -5.59 -0.86
N CYS A 43 -12.76 -5.54 -1.58
CA CYS A 43 -13.98 -6.31 -1.30
C CYS A 43 -14.59 -6.05 0.10
N THR A 44 -14.27 -4.90 0.71
CA THR A 44 -14.75 -4.48 2.04
C THR A 44 -15.42 -3.11 1.98
N GLU A 45 -16.29 -2.92 0.98
CA GLU A 45 -17.01 -1.66 0.76
C GLU A 45 -17.86 -1.21 1.97
N PRO A 46 -18.57 -2.09 2.71
CA PRO A 46 -19.27 -1.67 3.93
C PRO A 46 -18.32 -1.12 5.01
N ALA A 47 -17.10 -1.63 5.11
CA ALA A 47 -16.11 -1.11 6.05
C ALA A 47 -15.60 0.26 5.61
N HIS A 48 -15.31 0.43 4.32
CA HIS A 48 -14.93 1.70 3.73
C HIS A 48 -16.00 2.79 3.99
N ALA A 49 -17.28 2.45 3.79
CA ALA A 49 -18.40 3.32 4.12
C ALA A 49 -18.45 3.71 5.60
N ARG A 50 -18.24 2.76 6.53
CA ARG A 50 -18.19 3.03 7.98
C ARG A 50 -17.08 4.01 8.36
N PHE A 51 -15.93 3.96 7.68
CA PHE A 51 -14.79 4.85 7.93
C PHE A 51 -14.82 6.14 7.09
N GLY A 52 -15.84 6.34 6.26
CA GLY A 52 -15.98 7.54 5.42
C GLY A 52 -14.92 7.65 4.33
N VAL A 53 -14.32 6.54 3.91
CA VAL A 53 -13.30 6.49 2.85
C VAL A 53 -13.83 5.68 1.68
N THR A 54 -13.51 6.07 0.43
CA THR A 54 -14.00 5.37 -0.77
C THR A 54 -13.09 4.23 -1.20
N ALA A 55 -11.79 4.36 -0.95
CA ALA A 55 -10.77 3.37 -1.26
C ALA A 55 -9.56 3.55 -0.32
N SER A 56 -8.71 2.53 -0.25
CA SER A 56 -7.46 2.59 0.48
C SER A 56 -6.33 1.92 -0.30
N THR A 57 -5.08 2.18 0.12
CA THR A 57 -3.91 1.43 -0.34
C THR A 57 -3.52 0.44 0.76
N ARG A 58 -3.47 -0.85 0.44
CA ARG A 58 -3.15 -1.91 1.40
C ARG A 58 -1.83 -2.58 1.08
N VAL A 59 -1.00 -2.72 2.11
CA VAL A 59 0.25 -3.47 2.08
C VAL A 59 0.13 -4.67 3.01
N SER A 60 0.28 -5.86 2.46
CA SER A 60 0.10 -7.14 3.17
C SER A 60 1.44 -7.83 3.45
N PHE A 61 1.81 -8.12 4.69
CA PHE A 61 3.07 -8.83 4.99
C PHE A 61 2.85 -10.33 5.23
N TYR A 62 3.91 -11.12 5.10
CA TYR A 62 3.87 -12.56 5.38
C TYR A 62 5.18 -13.13 5.93
N LEU A 63 5.24 -14.44 6.16
CA LEU A 63 6.38 -15.17 6.73
C LEU A 63 7.71 -14.92 5.98
N TYR A 64 7.65 -14.67 4.67
CA TYR A 64 8.81 -14.41 3.83
C TYR A 64 9.15 -12.92 3.69
N THR A 65 8.41 -12.02 4.33
CA THR A 65 8.76 -10.60 4.35
C THR A 65 9.99 -10.38 5.23
N THR A 66 10.99 -9.70 4.67
CA THR A 66 12.21 -9.32 5.37
C THR A 66 12.16 -7.90 5.91
N PRO A 67 12.94 -7.55 6.95
CA PRO A 67 13.05 -6.17 7.43
C PRO A 67 13.49 -5.18 6.35
N GLY A 68 14.43 -5.57 5.48
CA GLY A 68 14.91 -4.70 4.39
C GLY A 68 13.81 -4.35 3.38
N GLU A 69 12.86 -5.25 3.12
CA GLU A 69 11.68 -4.92 2.31
C GLU A 69 10.78 -3.89 3.00
N ILE A 70 10.69 -3.93 4.34
CA ILE A 70 9.93 -2.94 5.11
C ILE A 70 10.63 -1.57 5.07
N ASP A 71 11.96 -1.55 5.10
CA ASP A 71 12.74 -0.31 4.96
C ASP A 71 12.49 0.35 3.59
N VAL A 72 12.56 -0.44 2.51
CA VAL A 72 12.24 0.02 1.15
C VAL A 72 10.80 0.54 1.05
N LEU A 73 9.85 -0.13 1.71
CA LEU A 73 8.48 0.35 1.81
C LEU A 73 8.37 1.71 2.51
N ALA A 74 9.07 1.88 3.63
CA ALA A 74 9.05 3.12 4.39
C ALA A 74 9.59 4.29 3.56
N ASP A 75 10.70 4.07 2.85
CA ASP A 75 11.27 5.04 1.92
C ASP A 75 10.32 5.39 0.77
N GLY A 76 9.65 4.37 0.19
CA GLY A 76 8.65 4.57 -0.86
C GLY A 76 7.44 5.38 -0.40
N ILE A 77 6.94 5.14 0.82
CA ILE A 77 5.83 5.92 1.40
C ILE A 77 6.23 7.37 1.61
N GLU A 78 7.45 7.61 2.11
CA GLU A 78 7.96 8.95 2.31
C GLU A 78 8.15 9.69 0.97
N HIS A 79 8.58 8.98 -0.06
CA HIS A 79 8.66 9.51 -1.42
C HIS A 79 7.28 9.93 -1.95
N VAL A 80 6.26 9.06 -1.82
CA VAL A 80 4.87 9.36 -2.22
C VAL A 80 4.39 10.65 -1.55
N LYS A 81 4.58 10.80 -0.24
CA LYS A 81 4.16 12.01 0.48
C LYS A 81 4.82 13.27 -0.08
N LYS A 82 6.11 13.22 -0.42
CA LYS A 82 6.84 14.35 -1.00
C LYS A 82 6.37 14.66 -2.42
N PHE A 83 6.19 13.63 -3.24
CA PHE A 83 5.75 13.74 -4.63
C PHE A 83 4.41 14.48 -4.76
N PHE A 84 3.42 14.13 -3.92
CA PHE A 84 2.09 14.73 -3.97
C PHE A 84 1.90 15.99 -3.09
N ARG A 85 2.88 16.37 -2.26
CA ARG A 85 2.86 17.64 -1.51
C ARG A 85 3.48 18.83 -2.26
N GLY A 86 4.28 18.56 -3.30
CA GLY A 86 5.00 19.58 -4.07
C GLY A 86 4.35 19.96 -5.41
N GLY A 87 3.11 19.52 -5.65
CA GLY A 87 2.32 19.84 -6.85
C GLY A 87 1.23 20.88 -6.57
#